data_AF-A0A914ZC64-F1
#
_entry.id   AF-A0A914ZC64-F1
#
_cell.length_a   1.000
_cell.length_b   1.000
_cell.length_c   1.000
_cell.angle_alpha   90.00
_cell.angle_beta   90.00
_cell.angle_gamma   90.00
#
_symmetry.space_group_name_H-M   'P 1'
#
loop_
_entity.id
_entity.type
_entity.pdbx_description
1 polymer ?
#
loop_
_entity_poly.entity_id
_entity_poly.type
_entity_poly.pdbx_seq_one_letter_code
_entity_poly.pdbx_strand_id
1 'polypeptide(L)'
;MAAARPLLTLFVIGLAFANSAHIEGVSANVDSDSPRSHQPFIPLVAFNCGYRNQYMKENGEWHSDDSKLATCLQGKYDILKYCKR
;
A
#
# COMPACT_ATOMS: atom_id res chain seq x y z
N MET A 1 44.05 -2.86 -38.19
CA MET A 1 43.32 -3.37 -37.00
C MET A 1 43.32 -2.28 -35.93
N ALA A 2 42.23 -1.52 -35.77
CA ALA A 2 41.88 -0.76 -34.53
C ALA A 2 40.76 0.27 -34.82
N ALA A 3 39.55 -0.19 -35.18
CA ALA A 3 38.41 0.74 -35.34
C ALA A 3 37.06 0.17 -34.88
N ALA A 4 36.99 -1.10 -34.47
CA ALA A 4 35.73 -1.74 -34.05
C ALA A 4 35.51 -1.71 -32.52
N ARG A 5 36.52 -1.35 -31.72
CA ARG A 5 36.46 -1.31 -30.25
C ARG A 5 35.81 -0.05 -29.62
N PRO A 6 35.87 1.17 -30.20
CA PRO A 6 35.24 2.33 -29.57
C PRO A 6 33.71 2.37 -29.79
N LEU A 7 33.19 1.66 -30.81
CA LEU A 7 31.76 1.67 -31.13
C LEU A 7 30.94 0.77 -30.17
N LEU A 8 31.51 -0.38 -29.79
CA LEU A 8 30.89 -1.31 -28.84
C LEU A 8 30.86 -0.75 -27.41
N THR A 9 31.86 0.05 -27.04
CA THR A 9 31.94 0.70 -25.72
C THR A 9 30.93 1.84 -25.58
N LEU A 10 30.68 2.61 -26.65
CA LEU A 10 29.60 3.62 -26.69
C LEU A 10 28.20 3.01 -26.54
N PHE A 11 27.96 1.83 -27.12
CA PHE A 11 26.65 1.17 -27.06
C PHE A 11 26.31 0.66 -25.64
N VAL A 12 27.31 0.16 -24.89
CA VAL A 12 27.12 -0.33 -23.51
C VAL A 12 26.86 0.82 -22.53
N ILE A 13 27.48 2.00 -22.75
CA ILE A 13 27.29 3.19 -21.92
C ILE A 13 25.89 3.80 -22.14
N GLY A 14 25.34 3.75 -23.35
CA GLY A 14 23.99 4.24 -23.65
C GLY A 14 22.86 3.49 -22.93
N LEU A 15 23.03 2.20 -22.66
CA LEU A 15 22.03 1.37 -21.95
C LEU A 15 22.05 1.56 -20.43
N ALA A 16 23.15 2.06 -19.84
CA ALA A 16 23.27 2.22 -18.39
C ALA A 16 22.48 3.41 -17.83
N PHE A 17 22.15 4.41 -18.66
CA PHE A 17 21.49 5.64 -18.22
C PHE A 17 19.96 5.64 -18.35
N ALA A 18 19.35 4.54 -18.81
CA ALA A 18 17.90 4.46 -18.99
C ALA A 18 17.09 4.29 -17.69
N ASN A 19 17.74 4.08 -16.54
CA ASN A 19 17.08 3.84 -15.25
C ASN A 19 17.38 4.94 -14.23
N SER A 20 17.04 6.19 -14.55
CA SER A 20 16.85 7.20 -13.50
C SER A 20 15.39 7.13 -13.05
N ALA A 21 15.12 6.26 -12.06
CA ALA A 21 13.86 6.30 -11.35
C ALA A 21 13.86 7.58 -10.49
N HIS A 22 13.06 8.56 -10.88
CA HIS A 22 12.80 9.75 -10.08
C HIS A 22 12.13 9.31 -8.77
N ILE A 23 12.90 9.26 -7.69
CA ILE A 23 12.33 9.09 -6.35
C ILE A 23 11.73 10.44 -5.97
N GLU A 24 10.41 10.57 -6.08
CA GLU A 24 9.68 11.64 -5.43
C GLU A 24 9.93 11.53 -3.92
N GLY A 25 10.62 12.52 -3.37
CA GLY A 25 10.83 12.61 -1.93
C GLY A 25 9.47 12.68 -1.22
N VAL A 26 9.19 11.70 -0.38
CA VAL A 26 8.01 11.73 0.49
C VAL A 26 8.23 12.83 1.53
N SER A 27 7.55 13.95 1.38
CA SER A 27 7.53 15.01 2.39
C SER A 27 6.59 14.57 3.52
N ALA A 28 7.15 14.20 4.67
CA ALA A 28 6.38 14.01 5.88
C ALA A 28 6.08 15.37 6.49
N ASN A 29 4.83 15.84 6.35
CA ASN A 29 4.33 16.98 7.12
C ASN A 29 4.07 16.49 8.55
N VAL A 30 4.97 16.82 9.47
CA VAL A 30 4.71 16.71 10.91
C VAL A 30 3.79 17.86 11.29
N ASP A 31 2.47 17.63 11.17
CA ASP A 31 1.47 18.56 11.69
C ASP A 31 1.77 18.78 13.18
N SER A 32 2.14 20.02 13.49
CA SER A 32 2.35 20.46 14.86
C SER A 32 1.03 20.32 15.63
N ASP A 33 1.16 19.84 16.86
CA ASP A 33 0.12 19.37 17.77
C ASP A 33 -0.92 20.47 18.11
N SER A 34 -1.82 20.76 17.18
CA SER A 34 -3.13 21.32 17.53
C SER A 34 -3.90 20.19 18.23
N PRO A 35 -4.61 20.43 19.34
CA PRO A 35 -5.49 19.43 19.93
C PRO A 35 -6.61 19.15 18.92
N ARG A 36 -6.34 18.22 18.00
CA ARG A 36 -7.32 17.66 17.12
C ARG A 36 -8.33 17.07 18.08
N SER A 37 -9.56 17.59 18.07
CA SER A 37 -10.68 16.78 18.51
C SER A 37 -10.65 15.58 17.58
N HIS A 38 -10.00 14.49 18.00
CA HIS A 38 -9.91 13.27 17.23
C HIS A 38 -11.35 12.85 17.00
N GLN A 39 -11.86 13.06 15.79
CA GLN A 39 -13.16 12.51 15.44
C GLN A 39 -13.05 11.00 15.67
N PRO A 40 -14.06 10.39 16.32
CA PRO A 40 -14.01 8.96 16.59
C PRO A 40 -13.75 8.22 15.28
N PHE A 41 -12.78 7.30 15.28
CA PHE A 41 -12.49 6.49 14.11
C PHE A 41 -13.76 5.74 13.71
N ILE A 42 -14.19 5.93 12.46
CA ILE A 42 -15.36 5.25 11.92
C ILE A 42 -15.00 3.77 11.77
N PRO A 43 -15.76 2.81 12.33
CA PRO A 43 -15.47 1.40 12.13
C PRO A 43 -15.51 1.04 10.64
N LEU A 44 -14.41 0.49 10.13
CA LEU A 44 -14.26 0.10 8.72
C LEU A 44 -13.86 -1.36 8.62
N VAL A 45 -14.22 -1.98 7.49
CA VAL A 45 -13.81 -3.35 7.14
C VAL A 45 -13.21 -3.34 5.74
N ALA A 46 -12.20 -4.18 5.53
CA ALA A 46 -11.49 -4.31 4.27
C ALA A 46 -11.46 -5.78 3.83
N PHE A 47 -11.77 -5.99 2.55
CA PHE A 47 -11.83 -7.31 1.93
C PHE A 47 -10.88 -7.37 0.74
N ASN A 48 -10.00 -8.36 0.72
CA ASN A 48 -9.19 -8.70 -0.45
C ASN A 48 -9.17 -10.23 -0.61
N CYS A 49 -9.62 -10.72 -1.76
CA CYS A 49 -9.76 -12.15 -1.98
C CYS A 49 -8.39 -12.84 -1.98
N GLY A 50 -8.30 -14.00 -1.32
CA GLY A 50 -7.01 -14.69 -1.09
C GLY A 50 -6.26 -14.19 0.15
N TYR A 51 -6.75 -13.13 0.78
CA TYR A 51 -6.25 -12.63 2.07
C TYR A 51 -7.33 -12.76 3.13
N ARG A 52 -6.91 -12.57 4.39
CA ARG A 52 -7.82 -12.53 5.52
C ARG A 52 -8.42 -11.15 5.65
N ASN A 53 -9.69 -11.11 6.03
CA ASN A 53 -10.41 -9.85 6.23
C ASN A 53 -9.74 -9.02 7.32
N GLN A 54 -9.80 -7.70 7.17
CA GLN A 54 -9.32 -6.78 8.19
C GLN A 54 -10.43 -5.85 8.65
N TYR A 55 -10.38 -5.45 9.92
CA TYR A 55 -11.30 -4.49 10.52
C TYR A 55 -10.51 -3.46 11.33
N MET A 56 -11.03 -2.24 11.39
CA MET A 56 -10.42 -1.16 12.15
C MET A 56 -11.06 -1.09 13.54
N LYS A 57 -10.22 -1.04 14.58
CA LYS A 57 -10.66 -0.84 15.97
C LYS A 57 -10.92 0.63 16.27
N GLU A 58 -11.51 0.88 17.44
CA GLU A 58 -11.82 2.23 17.94
C GLU A 58 -10.59 3.14 18.04
N ASN A 59 -9.39 2.56 18.19
CA ASN A 59 -8.11 3.29 18.22
C ASN A 59 -7.52 3.56 16.82
N GLY A 60 -8.21 3.14 15.75
CA GLY A 60 -7.74 3.30 14.37
C GLY A 60 -6.77 2.20 13.89
N GLU A 61 -6.45 1.21 14.72
CA GLU A 61 -5.56 0.11 14.31
C GLU A 61 -6.30 -0.93 13.46
N TRP A 62 -5.63 -1.40 12.41
CA TRP A 62 -6.12 -2.47 11.56
C TRP A 62 -5.78 -3.83 12.16
N HIS A 63 -6.79 -4.67 12.31
CA HIS A 63 -6.64 -6.04 12.79
C HIS A 63 -7.09 -7.03 11.73
N SER A 64 -6.34 -8.12 11.59
CA SER A 64 -6.79 -9.28 10.81
C SER A 64 -7.84 -10.06 11.60
N ASP A 65 -8.81 -10.65 10.90
CA ASP A 65 -9.80 -11.56 11.48
C ASP A 65 -9.10 -12.74 12.19
N ASP A 66 -9.65 -13.18 13.31
CA ASP A 66 -9.12 -14.32 14.06
C ASP A 66 -9.35 -15.64 13.31
N SER A 67 -10.45 -15.70 12.54
CA SER A 67 -10.76 -16.86 11.71
C SER A 67 -9.94 -16.87 10.44
N LYS A 68 -9.13 -17.93 10.28
CA LYS A 68 -8.38 -18.17 9.03
C LYS A 68 -9.26 -18.35 7.80
N LEU A 69 -10.55 -18.66 8.00
CA LEU A 69 -11.53 -18.90 6.95
C LEU A 69 -12.30 -17.63 6.55
N ALA A 70 -12.17 -16.53 7.31
CA ALA A 70 -12.81 -15.27 6.98
C ALA A 70 -12.08 -14.61 5.80
N THR A 71 -12.64 -14.78 4.60
CA THR A 71 -12.15 -14.18 3.35
C THR A 71 -13.17 -13.21 2.77
N CYS A 72 -12.84 -12.63 1.60
CA CYS A 72 -13.58 -11.55 0.98
C CYS A 72 -15.07 -11.87 0.83
N LEU A 73 -15.92 -10.93 1.27
CA LEU A 73 -17.36 -11.02 1.14
C LEU A 73 -17.82 -10.12 0.00
N GLN A 74 -18.73 -10.63 -0.84
CA GLN A 74 -19.28 -9.88 -1.97
C GLN A 74 -20.76 -9.50 -1.76
N GLY A 75 -21.50 -10.29 -0.98
CA GLY A 75 -22.91 -10.04 -0.69
C GLY A 75 -23.09 -8.89 0.30
N LYS A 76 -23.94 -7.91 -0.02
CA LYS A 76 -24.23 -6.76 0.85
C LYS A 76 -24.70 -7.18 2.26
N TYR A 77 -25.56 -8.20 2.34
CA TYR A 77 -26.06 -8.71 3.62
C TYR A 77 -24.99 -9.45 4.42
N ASP A 78 -24.07 -10.15 3.75
CA ASP A 78 -22.95 -10.83 4.40
C ASP A 78 -21.94 -9.81 4.93
N ILE A 79 -21.66 -8.75 4.17
CA ILE A 79 -20.84 -7.62 4.62
C ILE A 79 -21.48 -6.95 5.85
N LEU A 80 -22.79 -6.68 5.80
CA LEU A 80 -23.50 -6.12 6.97
C LEU A 80 -23.44 -7.05 8.19
N LYS A 81 -23.59 -8.36 7.98
CA LYS A 81 -23.45 -9.36 9.04
C LYS A 81 -22.03 -9.38 9.60
N TYR A 82 -21.02 -9.24 8.75
CA TYR A 82 -19.61 -9.15 9.15
C TYR A 82 -19.36 -7.91 10.00
N CYS A 83 -19.85 -6.72 9.61
CA CYS A 83 -19.67 -5.49 10.38
C CYS A 83 -20.36 -5.47 11.74
N LYS A 84 -21.41 -6.30 11.93
CA LYS A 84 -22.14 -6.40 13.21
C LYS A 84 -21.47 -7.31 14.23
N ARG A 85 -20.59 -8.20 13.77
CA ARG A 85 -19.83 -9.11 14.62
C ARG A 85 -18.58 -8.40 15.10
#